data_AF-A0A1B6F602-F1
#
_entry.id   AF-A0A1B6F602-F1
#
_cell.length_a   1.000
_cell.length_b   1.000
_cell.length_c   1.000
_cell.angle_alpha   90.00
_cell.angle_beta   90.00
_cell.angle_gamma   90.00
#
_symmetry.space_group_name_H-M   'P 1'
#
loop_
_entity.id
_entity.type
_entity.pdbx_description
1 polymer ?
#
loop_
_entity_poly.entity_id
_entity_poly.type
_entity_poly.pdbx_seq_one_letter_code
_entity_poly.pdbx_strand_id
1 'polypeptide(L)'
;FKVILGGGRNMFLPNIPNDDPKKRGSRGDNRNLIEEWLATKKEMKKSAAYVTNRTELLRVNTNKTDYVLGLFQPEYMQYHKHATKEDQPTLAEMTKFAIEMMTNETKGFVLFIEGGKIDVSHHENKAHLALDETVELHKAVEKAVEMTKEDETLIVVTADHAHTMNINGYPRRGANIFNYVQGTEDDLPYSTLSYANGPNEKRYNDDENAIRNIIGDKRDEPDYKFQTINLLPSETHDGQDTTVFARGP
;
A
#
# COMPACT_ATOMS: atom_id res chain seq x y z
N PHE A 1 5.68 16.47 -12.88
CA PHE A 1 5.56 16.54 -11.41
C PHE A 1 6.90 16.92 -10.79
N LYS A 2 6.88 17.67 -9.68
CA LYS A 2 8.09 17.99 -8.90
C LYS A 2 8.56 16.83 -8.03
N VAL A 3 7.63 16.02 -7.53
CA VAL A 3 7.91 14.83 -6.71
C VAL A 3 7.15 13.65 -7.30
N ILE A 4 7.82 12.53 -7.50
CA ILE A 4 7.25 11.23 -7.88
C ILE A 4 7.94 10.19 -7.00
N LEU A 5 7.20 9.49 -6.14
CA LEU A 5 7.73 8.54 -5.17
C LEU A 5 6.91 7.25 -5.22
N GLY A 6 7.57 6.09 -5.27
CA GLY A 6 6.89 4.79 -5.24
C GLY A 6 7.78 3.63 -5.71
N GLY A 7 7.13 2.59 -6.23
CA GLY A 7 7.78 1.46 -6.89
C GLY A 7 7.82 1.62 -8.42
N GLY A 8 7.97 0.51 -9.14
CA GLY A 8 7.81 0.43 -10.59
C GLY A 8 9.06 0.74 -11.40
N ARG A 9 10.26 0.66 -10.79
CA ARG A 9 11.53 0.97 -11.45
C ARG A 9 11.76 0.18 -12.74
N ASN A 10 11.30 -1.07 -12.81
CA ASN A 10 11.49 -1.91 -14.01
C ASN A 10 10.78 -1.33 -15.26
N MET A 11 9.68 -0.60 -15.08
CA MET A 11 8.90 0.00 -16.18
C MET A 11 9.59 1.23 -16.81
N PHE A 12 10.63 1.76 -16.14
CA PHE A 12 11.43 2.89 -16.61
C PHE A 12 12.74 2.47 -17.30
N LEU A 13 13.15 1.20 -17.13
CA LEU A 13 14.44 0.70 -17.60
C LEU A 13 14.27 -0.20 -18.84
N PRO A 14 15.23 -0.19 -19.77
CA PRO A 14 15.21 -1.07 -20.92
C PRO A 14 15.39 -2.53 -20.50
N ASN A 15 14.76 -3.45 -21.24
CA ASN A 15 14.91 -4.89 -21.03
C ASN A 15 16.26 -5.38 -21.60
N ILE A 16 17.34 -5.12 -20.87
CA ILE A 16 18.71 -5.54 -21.19
C ILE A 16 19.15 -6.58 -20.14
N PRO A 17 19.82 -7.68 -20.55
CA PRO A 17 20.38 -8.64 -19.60
C PRO A 17 21.25 -7.93 -18.56
N ASN A 18 20.89 -8.11 -17.29
CA ASN A 18 21.61 -7.52 -16.16
C ASN A 18 21.64 -8.50 -14.99
N ASP A 19 22.82 -8.70 -14.41
CA ASP A 19 23.05 -9.58 -13.28
C ASP A 19 22.54 -8.98 -11.96
N ASP A 20 22.38 -7.66 -11.89
CA ASP A 20 21.76 -6.97 -10.76
C ASP A 20 20.23 -6.93 -10.95
N PRO A 21 19.44 -7.69 -10.17
CA PRO A 21 17.98 -7.69 -10.28
C PRO A 21 17.37 -6.31 -10.04
N LYS A 22 18.05 -5.42 -9.30
CA LYS A 22 17.56 -4.06 -9.04
C LYS A 22 17.61 -3.17 -10.27
N LYS A 23 18.38 -3.56 -11.30
CA LYS A 23 18.59 -2.82 -12.55
C LYS A 23 17.95 -3.48 -13.77
N ARG A 24 17.18 -4.56 -13.57
CA ARG A 24 16.43 -5.18 -14.66
C ARG A 24 15.25 -4.30 -15.05
N GLY A 25 15.10 -4.09 -16.36
CA GLY A 25 13.99 -3.35 -16.95
C GLY A 25 13.04 -4.25 -17.73
N SER A 26 11.83 -3.74 -17.99
CA SER A 26 10.77 -4.45 -18.70
C SER A 26 10.41 -3.78 -20.04
N ARG A 27 11.06 -2.66 -20.39
CA ARG A 27 10.71 -1.92 -21.60
C ARG A 27 11.24 -2.59 -22.86
N GLY A 28 10.37 -2.79 -23.85
CA GLY A 28 10.71 -3.35 -25.16
C GLY A 28 11.24 -2.36 -26.19
N ASP A 29 11.38 -1.08 -25.84
CA ASP A 29 11.78 0.00 -26.75
C ASP A 29 13.22 0.50 -26.55
N ASN A 30 14.01 -0.19 -25.73
CA ASN A 30 15.40 0.15 -25.38
C ASN A 30 15.60 1.53 -24.74
N ARG A 31 14.53 2.19 -24.27
CA ARG A 31 14.61 3.51 -23.64
C ARG A 31 14.88 3.41 -22.16
N ASN A 32 15.72 4.33 -21.66
CA ASN A 32 15.91 4.54 -20.23
C ASN A 32 15.21 5.84 -19.82
N LEU A 33 13.98 5.72 -19.33
CA LEU A 33 13.16 6.88 -18.98
C LEU A 33 13.67 7.65 -17.76
N ILE A 34 14.47 7.03 -16.89
CA ILE A 34 15.12 7.73 -15.77
C ILE A 34 16.19 8.67 -16.31
N GLU A 35 17.02 8.21 -17.25
CA GLU A 35 18.04 9.05 -17.89
C GLU A 35 17.41 10.17 -18.73
N GLU A 36 16.37 9.86 -19.50
CA GLU A 36 15.61 10.88 -20.24
C GLU A 36 15.01 11.91 -19.28
N TRP A 37 14.39 11.47 -18.18
CA TRP A 37 13.85 12.39 -17.18
C TRP A 37 14.93 13.31 -16.61
N LEU A 38 16.09 12.76 -16.22
CA LEU A 38 17.24 13.55 -15.72
C LEU A 38 17.75 14.55 -16.78
N ALA A 39 17.85 14.12 -18.04
CA ALA A 39 18.27 14.98 -19.15
C ALA A 39 17.32 16.17 -19.32
N THR A 40 16.00 15.96 -19.27
CA THR A 40 15.04 17.07 -19.35
C THR A 40 15.21 18.08 -18.22
N LYS A 41 15.51 17.64 -16.99
CA LYS A 41 15.72 18.58 -15.85
C LYS A 41 17.01 19.37 -16.02
N LYS A 42 18.05 18.73 -16.54
CA LYS A 42 19.31 19.38 -16.88
C LYS A 42 19.13 20.45 -17.96
N GLU A 43 18.37 20.16 -19.02
CA GLU A 43 18.03 21.12 -20.08
C GLU A 43 17.25 22.33 -19.54
N MET A 44 16.34 22.09 -18.60
CA MET A 44 15.61 23.14 -17.89
C MET A 44 16.47 23.95 -16.90
N LYS A 45 17.76 23.58 -16.73
CA LYS A 45 18.67 24.14 -15.71
C LYS A 45 18.10 24.04 -14.29
N LYS A 46 17.47 22.89 -14.00
CA LYS A 46 16.83 22.58 -12.73
C LYS A 46 17.56 21.46 -12.01
N SER A 47 17.66 21.54 -10.68
CA SER A 47 18.28 20.48 -9.90
C SER A 47 17.32 19.29 -9.76
N ALA A 48 17.84 18.08 -9.95
CA ALA A 48 17.04 16.87 -9.88
C ALA A 48 17.78 15.76 -9.12
N ALA A 49 17.04 15.00 -8.33
CA ALA A 49 17.54 13.82 -7.64
C ALA A 49 16.75 12.59 -8.07
N TYR A 50 17.48 11.52 -8.41
CA TYR A 50 16.92 10.18 -8.58
C TYR A 50 17.39 9.33 -7.39
N VAL A 51 16.46 8.74 -6.65
CA VAL A 51 16.73 7.98 -5.42
C VAL A 51 16.03 6.62 -5.46
N THR A 52 16.64 5.64 -4.81
CA THR A 52 16.24 4.22 -4.93
C THR A 52 16.08 3.49 -3.60
N ASN A 53 16.36 4.16 -2.48
CA ASN A 53 16.16 3.62 -1.14
C ASN A 53 15.86 4.74 -0.14
N ARG A 54 15.46 4.34 1.07
CA ARG A 54 15.12 5.27 2.16
C ARG A 54 16.25 6.22 2.51
N THR A 55 17.48 5.71 2.61
CA THR A 55 18.64 6.51 3.02
C THR A 55 18.94 7.63 2.02
N GLU A 56 18.85 7.34 0.73
CA GLU A 56 19.00 8.33 -0.34
C GLU A 56 17.90 9.38 -0.26
N LEU A 57 16.63 8.99 -0.09
CA LEU A 57 15.51 9.93 0.05
C LEU A 57 15.74 10.91 1.21
N LEU A 58 16.10 10.40 2.39
CA LEU A 58 16.32 11.21 3.59
C LEU A 58 17.54 12.13 3.53
N ARG A 59 18.46 11.91 2.58
CA ARG A 59 19.62 12.77 2.35
C ARG A 59 19.36 13.89 1.35
N VAL A 60 18.27 13.83 0.59
CA VAL A 60 17.94 14.87 -0.38
C VAL A 60 17.64 16.17 0.37
N ASN A 61 18.38 17.23 0.02
CA ASN A 61 18.11 18.56 0.52
C ASN A 61 16.97 19.18 -0.29
N THR A 62 15.78 19.23 0.31
CA THR A 62 14.54 19.72 -0.31
C THR A 62 14.61 21.20 -0.68
N ASN A 63 15.45 22.01 -0.01
CA ASN A 63 15.66 23.42 -0.34
C ASN A 63 16.59 23.67 -1.53
N LYS A 64 17.31 22.63 -1.99
CA LYS A 64 18.27 22.72 -3.11
C LYS A 64 17.88 21.85 -4.30
N THR A 65 16.76 21.15 -4.21
CA THR A 65 16.32 20.18 -5.21
C THR A 65 14.99 20.63 -5.81
N ASP A 66 14.95 20.90 -7.11
CA ASP A 66 13.70 21.29 -7.78
C ASP A 66 12.80 20.08 -8.09
N TYR A 67 13.40 18.91 -8.40
CA TYR A 67 12.69 17.70 -8.84
C TYR A 67 13.23 16.42 -8.18
N VAL A 68 12.34 15.52 -7.78
CA VAL A 68 12.71 14.21 -7.21
C VAL A 68 11.93 13.09 -7.87
N LEU A 69 12.65 12.05 -8.29
CA LEU A 69 12.11 10.77 -8.71
C LEU A 69 12.63 9.69 -7.76
N GLY A 70 11.76 9.12 -6.94
CA GLY A 70 12.07 8.04 -6.01
C GLY A 70 11.42 6.74 -6.46
N LEU A 71 12.22 5.77 -6.92
CA LEU A 71 11.73 4.45 -7.35
C LEU A 71 12.40 3.37 -6.50
N PHE A 72 11.73 2.97 -5.43
CA PHE A 72 12.32 2.19 -4.33
C PHE A 72 12.34 0.69 -4.61
N GLN A 73 11.33 0.17 -5.31
CA GLN A 73 11.24 -1.24 -5.70
C GLN A 73 11.13 -1.43 -7.22
N PRO A 74 11.56 -2.60 -7.77
CA PRO A 74 11.39 -2.92 -9.18
C PRO A 74 9.93 -2.87 -9.63
N GLU A 75 9.03 -3.47 -8.85
CA GLU A 75 7.58 -3.48 -9.05
C GLU A 75 6.92 -2.70 -7.91
N TYR A 76 5.85 -3.22 -7.31
CA TYR A 76 5.24 -2.63 -6.14
C TYR A 76 6.23 -2.47 -4.98
N MET A 77 5.99 -1.45 -4.16
CA MET A 77 6.62 -1.39 -2.84
C MET A 77 6.25 -2.64 -2.02
N GLN A 78 7.13 -3.06 -1.10
CA GLN A 78 6.82 -4.17 -0.20
C GLN A 78 5.72 -3.75 0.78
N TYR A 79 4.96 -4.72 1.29
CA TYR A 79 4.08 -4.48 2.44
C TYR A 79 4.89 -3.91 3.60
N HIS A 80 4.34 -2.93 4.32
CA HIS A 80 4.96 -2.25 5.44
C HIS A 80 5.46 -3.24 6.51
N LYS A 81 4.65 -4.27 6.85
CA LYS A 81 5.07 -5.37 7.76
C LYS A 81 6.25 -6.20 7.28
N HIS A 82 6.49 -6.27 5.98
CA HIS A 82 7.56 -7.08 5.39
C HIS A 82 8.79 -6.26 5.01
N ALA A 83 8.64 -4.93 4.93
CA ALA A 83 9.72 -4.02 4.61
C ALA A 83 10.65 -3.76 5.79
N THR A 84 11.95 -3.70 5.52
CA THR A 84 12.92 -3.11 6.47
C THR A 84 13.11 -1.63 6.18
N LYS A 85 13.64 -0.89 7.16
CA LYS A 85 13.97 0.54 6.99
C LYS A 85 15.09 0.74 5.96
N GLU A 86 15.91 -0.27 5.74
CA GLU A 86 17.00 -0.23 4.78
C GLU A 86 16.48 -0.39 3.34
N ASP A 87 15.36 -1.10 3.16
CA ASP A 87 14.79 -1.40 1.85
C ASP A 87 14.07 -0.20 1.22
N GLN A 88 13.12 0.40 1.95
CA GLN A 88 12.24 1.43 1.40
C GLN A 88 11.76 2.43 2.47
N PRO A 89 11.40 3.66 2.10
CA PRO A 89 10.74 4.60 3.01
C PRO A 89 9.31 4.15 3.30
N THR A 90 8.76 4.56 4.44
CA THR A 90 7.33 4.36 4.74
C THR A 90 6.46 5.38 3.99
N LEU A 91 5.15 5.15 3.90
CA LEU A 91 4.23 6.09 3.24
C LEU A 91 4.20 7.44 3.97
N ALA A 92 4.25 7.42 5.31
CA ALA A 92 4.36 8.63 6.12
C ALA A 92 5.67 9.40 5.84
N GLU A 93 6.80 8.71 5.63
CA GLU A 93 8.07 9.34 5.27
C GLU A 93 8.05 9.95 3.86
N MET A 94 7.49 9.25 2.89
CA MET A 94 7.30 9.79 1.53
C MET A 94 6.37 11.00 1.53
N THR A 95 5.30 10.96 2.34
CA THR A 95 4.36 12.08 2.49
C THR A 95 5.04 13.30 3.09
N LYS A 96 5.76 13.12 4.21
CA LYS A 96 6.56 14.19 4.82
C LYS A 96 7.51 14.82 3.82
N PHE A 97 8.28 13.99 3.12
CA PHE A 97 9.25 14.46 2.13
C PHE A 97 8.57 15.24 0.99
N ALA A 98 7.46 14.73 0.47
CA ALA A 98 6.73 15.38 -0.61
C ALA A 98 6.19 16.76 -0.18
N ILE A 99 5.65 16.88 1.04
CA ILE A 99 5.21 18.16 1.58
C ILE A 99 6.39 19.11 1.76
N GLU A 100 7.51 18.67 2.34
CA GLU A 100 8.73 19.49 2.48
C GLU A 100 9.24 20.03 1.15
N MET A 101 9.20 19.22 0.09
CA MET A 101 9.52 19.67 -1.27
C MET A 101 8.54 20.71 -1.80
N MET A 102 7.24 20.60 -1.47
CA MET A 102 6.20 21.49 -1.99
C MET A 102 6.03 22.78 -1.18
N THR A 103 6.49 22.85 0.08
CA THR A 103 6.38 24.06 0.92
C THR A 103 7.02 25.30 0.29
N ASN A 104 7.97 25.13 -0.62
CA ASN A 104 8.60 26.22 -1.35
C ASN A 104 7.74 26.77 -2.52
N GLU A 105 6.61 26.15 -2.85
CA GLU A 105 5.72 26.56 -3.94
C GLU A 105 4.69 27.58 -3.47
N THR A 106 4.91 28.86 -3.82
CA THR A 106 4.06 29.98 -3.38
C THR A 106 2.66 30.01 -4.01
N LYS A 107 2.41 29.21 -5.05
CA LYS A 107 1.10 29.11 -5.72
C LYS A 107 0.24 27.95 -5.19
N GLY A 108 0.71 27.27 -4.14
CA GLY A 108 0.11 26.02 -3.66
C GLY A 108 0.51 24.81 -4.50
N PHE A 109 -0.01 23.64 -4.13
CA PHE A 109 0.30 22.37 -4.75
C PHE A 109 -0.88 21.41 -4.69
N VAL A 110 -0.84 20.40 -5.54
CA VAL A 110 -1.69 19.21 -5.42
C VAL A 110 -0.78 18.03 -5.14
N LEU A 111 -1.10 17.27 -4.10
CA LEU A 111 -0.39 16.05 -3.74
C LEU A 111 -1.38 14.89 -3.71
N PHE A 112 -1.03 13.81 -4.41
CA PHE A 112 -1.76 12.55 -4.39
C PHE A 112 -0.94 11.52 -3.62
N ILE A 113 -1.56 10.89 -2.63
CA ILE A 113 -0.96 9.89 -1.74
C ILE A 113 -1.89 8.68 -1.75
N GLU A 114 -1.33 7.51 -2.03
CA GLU A 114 -2.09 6.29 -2.23
C GLU A 114 -1.59 5.19 -1.28
N GLY A 115 -2.50 4.60 -0.50
CA GLY A 115 -2.26 3.38 0.27
C GLY A 115 -2.49 2.11 -0.56
N GLY A 116 -1.87 2.01 -1.74
CA GLY A 116 -2.28 1.03 -2.77
C GLY A 116 -2.11 -0.45 -2.38
N LYS A 117 -1.35 -0.78 -1.34
CA LYS A 117 -1.20 -2.15 -0.85
C LYS A 117 -2.38 -2.65 -0.01
N ILE A 118 -3.31 -1.78 0.38
CA ILE A 118 -4.59 -2.16 0.99
C ILE A 118 -5.37 -3.06 0.02
N ASP A 119 -5.50 -2.65 -1.24
CA ASP A 119 -6.15 -3.42 -2.30
C ASP A 119 -5.48 -4.78 -2.53
N VAL A 120 -4.16 -4.77 -2.78
CA VAL A 120 -3.42 -6.01 -3.07
C VAL A 120 -3.53 -7.04 -1.94
N SER A 121 -3.53 -6.59 -0.69
CA SER A 121 -3.68 -7.50 0.45
C SER A 121 -5.11 -8.03 0.62
N HIS A 122 -6.13 -7.26 0.25
CA HIS A 122 -7.51 -7.77 0.16
C HIS A 122 -7.66 -8.80 -0.95
N HIS A 123 -7.11 -8.56 -2.14
CA HIS A 123 -7.06 -9.54 -3.23
C HIS A 123 -6.44 -10.89 -2.80
N GLU A 124 -5.46 -10.85 -1.89
CA GLU A 124 -4.81 -12.03 -1.31
C GLU A 124 -5.55 -12.64 -0.10
N ASN A 125 -6.68 -12.08 0.33
CA ASN A 125 -7.42 -12.38 1.57
C ASN A 125 -6.58 -12.23 2.86
N LYS A 126 -5.54 -11.39 2.83
CA LYS A 126 -4.64 -11.16 3.97
C LYS A 126 -5.07 -9.93 4.76
N ALA A 127 -6.17 -10.07 5.50
CA ALA A 127 -6.74 -8.94 6.26
C ALA A 127 -5.77 -8.32 7.27
N HIS A 128 -4.83 -9.10 7.83
CA HIS A 128 -3.80 -8.54 8.71
C HIS A 128 -2.91 -7.52 7.98
N LEU A 129 -2.47 -7.81 6.76
CA LEU A 129 -1.72 -6.85 5.94
C LEU A 129 -2.60 -5.68 5.50
N ALA A 130 -3.85 -5.92 5.09
CA ALA A 130 -4.75 -4.84 4.67
C ALA A 130 -4.99 -3.80 5.77
N LEU A 131 -5.21 -4.26 7.00
CA LEU A 131 -5.35 -3.37 8.15
C LEU A 131 -4.04 -2.67 8.51
N ASP A 132 -2.88 -3.33 8.40
CA ASP A 132 -1.58 -2.70 8.64
C ASP A 132 -1.27 -1.59 7.61
N GLU A 133 -1.52 -1.84 6.33
CA GLU A 133 -1.39 -0.84 5.26
C GLU A 133 -2.37 0.33 5.45
N THR A 134 -3.58 0.05 5.93
CA THR A 134 -4.57 1.09 6.29
C THR A 134 -4.06 1.96 7.43
N VAL A 135 -3.42 1.37 8.44
CA VAL A 135 -2.77 2.10 9.54
C VAL A 135 -1.60 2.94 9.01
N GLU A 136 -0.85 2.46 8.02
CA GLU A 136 0.23 3.24 7.41
C GLU A 136 -0.30 4.42 6.58
N LEU A 137 -1.42 4.28 5.86
CA LEU A 137 -2.13 5.39 5.23
C LEU A 137 -2.64 6.40 6.28
N HIS A 138 -3.19 5.93 7.39
CA HIS A 138 -3.62 6.80 8.49
C HIS A 138 -2.47 7.67 9.02
N LYS A 139 -1.28 7.10 9.25
CA LYS A 139 -0.10 7.87 9.66
C LYS A 139 0.36 8.88 8.61
N ALA A 140 0.20 8.57 7.31
CA ALA A 140 0.50 9.51 6.24
C ALA A 140 -0.47 10.70 6.25
N VAL A 141 -1.77 10.45 6.46
CA VAL A 141 -2.78 11.50 6.65
C VAL A 141 -2.47 12.35 7.89
N GLU A 142 -2.17 11.71 9.03
CA GLU A 142 -1.75 12.40 10.26
C GLU A 142 -0.53 13.29 9.99
N LYS A 143 0.47 12.78 9.27
CA LYS A 143 1.66 13.55 8.89
C LYS A 143 1.30 14.77 8.04
N ALA A 144 0.41 14.62 7.07
CA ALA A 144 -0.04 15.73 6.23
C ALA A 144 -0.79 16.78 7.06
N VAL A 145 -1.67 16.34 7.96
CA VAL A 145 -2.40 17.19 8.90
C VAL A 145 -1.46 18.01 9.79
N GLU A 146 -0.39 17.41 10.31
CA GLU A 146 0.60 18.09 11.16
C GLU A 146 1.44 19.12 10.40
N MET A 147 1.65 18.91 9.10
CA MET A 147 2.59 19.70 8.30
C MET A 147 1.92 20.77 7.43
N THR A 148 0.60 20.83 7.43
CA THR A 148 -0.18 21.78 6.64
C THR A 148 -1.16 22.55 7.52
N LYS A 149 -1.45 23.79 7.14
CA LYS A 149 -2.44 24.61 7.85
C LYS A 149 -3.82 24.36 7.27
N GLU A 150 -4.78 24.13 8.16
CA GLU A 150 -6.15 23.79 7.78
C GLU A 150 -6.84 24.90 6.99
N ASP A 151 -6.57 26.18 7.27
CA ASP A 151 -7.16 27.33 6.60
C ASP A 151 -6.64 27.57 5.17
N GLU A 152 -5.55 26.90 4.78
CA GLU A 152 -4.91 27.02 3.46
C GLU A 152 -4.89 25.69 2.68
N THR A 153 -5.30 24.57 3.31
CA THR A 153 -5.13 23.22 2.75
C THR A 153 -6.39 22.37 2.89
N LEU A 154 -6.91 21.91 1.75
CA LEU A 154 -7.92 20.86 1.69
C LEU A 154 -7.25 19.48 1.66
N ILE A 155 -7.56 18.65 2.66
CA ILE A 155 -7.20 17.22 2.70
C ILE A 155 -8.46 16.41 2.49
N VAL A 156 -8.46 15.56 1.46
CA VAL A 156 -9.54 14.61 1.16
C VAL A 156 -9.00 13.20 1.26
N VAL A 157 -9.71 12.32 1.96
CA VAL A 157 -9.42 10.89 2.07
C VAL A 157 -10.63 10.12 1.57
N THR A 158 -10.42 9.21 0.63
CA THR A 158 -11.46 8.35 0.07
C THR A 158 -10.87 7.00 -0.32
N ALA A 159 -11.74 6.04 -0.62
CA ALA A 159 -11.40 4.84 -1.38
C ALA A 159 -12.00 4.94 -2.79
N ASP A 160 -11.33 4.35 -3.77
CA ASP A 160 -11.77 4.21 -5.15
C ASP A 160 -12.83 3.11 -5.32
N HIS A 161 -12.74 2.05 -4.52
CA HIS A 161 -13.77 1.01 -4.35
C HIS A 161 -13.65 0.31 -2.98
N ALA A 162 -14.56 -0.60 -2.68
CA ALA A 162 -14.51 -1.45 -1.50
C ALA A 162 -13.98 -2.87 -1.82
N HIS A 163 -13.90 -3.72 -0.79
CA HIS A 163 -13.65 -5.15 -0.89
C HIS A 163 -14.67 -5.94 -0.07
N THR A 164 -14.79 -7.23 -0.34
CA THR A 164 -15.79 -8.12 0.25
C THR A 164 -15.45 -8.56 1.68
N MET A 165 -14.54 -7.86 2.35
CA MET A 165 -14.19 -8.11 3.74
C MET A 165 -15.37 -7.78 4.65
N ASN A 166 -15.73 -8.73 5.51
CA ASN A 166 -16.80 -8.60 6.49
C ASN A 166 -16.24 -8.66 7.91
N ILE A 167 -16.90 -7.95 8.84
CA ILE A 167 -16.66 -8.04 10.29
C ILE A 167 -17.87 -8.76 10.91
N ASN A 168 -17.68 -10.03 11.25
CA ASN A 168 -18.70 -10.91 11.78
C ASN A 168 -18.85 -10.77 13.31
N GLY A 169 -20.08 -10.94 13.80
CA GLY A 169 -20.42 -10.86 15.22
C GLY A 169 -20.34 -12.21 15.94
N TYR A 170 -20.24 -12.30 17.27
CA TYR A 170 -20.30 -11.22 18.27
C TYR A 170 -19.06 -11.26 19.20
N PRO A 171 -17.87 -10.85 18.74
CA PRO A 171 -16.69 -10.80 19.59
C PRO A 171 -16.87 -9.80 20.73
N ARG A 172 -16.24 -10.05 21.89
CA ARG A 172 -16.27 -9.14 23.04
C ARG A 172 -15.54 -7.84 22.70
N ARG A 173 -16.01 -6.71 23.24
CA ARG A 173 -15.30 -5.43 23.14
C ARG A 173 -13.86 -5.57 23.67
N GLY A 174 -12.90 -5.08 22.88
CA GLY A 174 -11.46 -5.16 23.20
C GLY A 174 -10.79 -6.48 22.82
N ALA A 175 -11.53 -7.43 22.23
CA ALA A 175 -10.92 -8.60 21.59
C ALA A 175 -10.06 -8.18 20.38
N ASN A 176 -9.03 -8.96 20.10
CA ASN A 176 -8.24 -8.80 18.86
C ASN A 176 -9.16 -8.97 17.64
N ILE A 177 -9.03 -8.11 16.63
CA ILE A 177 -9.84 -8.17 15.41
C ILE A 177 -9.60 -9.46 14.61
N PHE A 178 -8.43 -10.09 14.77
CA PHE A 178 -8.09 -11.38 14.16
C PHE A 178 -8.61 -12.59 14.95
N ASN A 179 -9.48 -12.37 15.95
CA ASN A 179 -10.04 -13.43 16.77
C ASN A 179 -11.10 -14.26 16.00
N TYR A 180 -11.42 -15.43 16.53
CA TYR A 180 -12.57 -16.23 16.12
C TYR A 180 -13.67 -16.22 17.18
N VAL A 181 -14.87 -16.61 16.78
CA VAL A 181 -16.04 -16.82 17.64
C VAL A 181 -16.56 -18.25 17.42
N GLN A 182 -17.33 -18.76 18.38
CA GLN A 182 -17.93 -20.10 18.37
C GLN A 182 -19.45 -20.01 18.52
N GLY A 183 -20.15 -21.12 18.34
CA GLY A 183 -21.61 -21.21 18.50
C GLY A 183 -22.37 -21.31 17.18
N THR A 184 -21.76 -21.89 16.15
CA THR A 184 -22.45 -22.31 14.93
C THR A 184 -23.19 -23.64 15.17
N GLU A 185 -24.13 -23.97 14.29
CA GLU A 185 -24.91 -25.23 14.38
C GLU A 185 -24.04 -26.50 14.20
N ASP A 186 -22.86 -26.35 13.60
CA ASP A 186 -21.87 -27.42 13.38
C ASP A 186 -20.78 -27.46 14.47
N ASP A 187 -20.91 -26.68 15.54
CA ASP A 187 -19.96 -26.57 16.66
C ASP A 187 -18.52 -26.12 16.27
N LEU A 188 -18.35 -25.53 15.08
CA LEU A 188 -17.06 -25.05 14.59
C LEU A 188 -16.87 -23.54 14.76
N PRO A 189 -15.63 -23.06 14.94
CA PRO A 189 -15.37 -21.63 14.97
C PRO A 189 -15.48 -20.99 13.58
N TYR A 190 -15.75 -19.67 13.57
CA TYR A 190 -15.53 -18.81 12.41
C TYR A 190 -14.80 -17.53 12.81
N SER A 191 -14.05 -16.97 11.87
CA SER A 191 -13.25 -15.77 12.10
C SER A 191 -14.13 -14.52 12.20
N THR A 192 -13.71 -13.58 13.05
CA THR A 192 -14.30 -12.23 13.10
C THR A 192 -14.16 -11.54 11.76
N LEU A 193 -13.04 -11.71 11.05
CA LEU A 193 -12.86 -11.24 9.68
C LEU A 193 -13.05 -12.40 8.69
N SER A 194 -13.75 -12.13 7.59
CA SER A 194 -13.89 -13.07 6.47
C SER A 194 -14.08 -12.31 5.16
N TYR A 195 -14.02 -13.02 4.04
CA TYR A 195 -14.31 -12.47 2.71
C TYR A 195 -15.46 -13.24 2.06
N ALA A 196 -16.17 -12.61 1.11
CA ALA A 196 -17.22 -13.31 0.36
C ALA A 196 -16.61 -14.26 -0.70
N ASN A 197 -15.47 -13.88 -1.28
CA ASN A 197 -14.74 -14.69 -2.25
C ASN A 197 -13.21 -14.54 -2.12
N GLY A 198 -12.43 -15.15 -3.01
CA GLY A 198 -10.97 -15.02 -3.03
C GLY A 198 -10.19 -16.26 -2.61
N PRO A 199 -8.87 -16.14 -2.42
CA PRO A 199 -8.01 -17.28 -2.13
C PRO A 199 -8.17 -17.74 -0.67
N ASN A 200 -8.31 -19.06 -0.47
CA ASN A 200 -8.16 -19.74 0.81
C ASN A 200 -7.92 -21.24 0.57
N GLU A 201 -7.71 -22.00 1.63
CA GLU A 201 -7.85 -23.45 1.65
C GLU A 201 -9.31 -23.86 1.52
N LYS A 202 -9.55 -25.07 1.01
CA LYS A 202 -10.90 -25.64 0.94
C LYS A 202 -11.48 -25.75 2.35
N ARG A 203 -12.75 -25.33 2.48
CA ARG A 203 -13.50 -25.44 3.74
C ARG A 203 -13.84 -26.90 4.09
N TYR A 204 -14.03 -27.75 3.08
CA TYR A 204 -14.36 -29.17 3.26
C TYR A 204 -13.14 -30.03 2.92
N ASN A 205 -12.83 -31.00 3.78
CA ASN A 205 -11.85 -32.04 3.49
C ASN A 205 -12.45 -33.01 2.47
N ASP A 206 -11.73 -33.25 1.36
CA ASP A 206 -12.18 -34.10 0.25
C ASP A 206 -12.43 -35.56 0.70
N ASP A 207 -11.78 -36.01 1.78
CA ASP A 207 -11.80 -37.42 2.23
C ASP A 207 -12.86 -37.73 3.31
N GLU A 208 -13.34 -36.73 4.06
CA GLU A 208 -14.13 -36.95 5.28
C GLU A 208 -15.46 -36.18 5.32
N ASN A 209 -15.78 -35.35 4.32
CA ASN A 209 -16.88 -34.36 4.39
C ASN A 209 -16.81 -33.47 5.66
N ALA A 210 -15.65 -33.41 6.32
CA ALA A 210 -15.44 -32.64 7.53
C ALA A 210 -15.11 -31.19 7.18
N ILE A 211 -15.73 -30.26 7.90
CA ILE A 211 -15.41 -28.83 7.77
C ILE A 211 -14.12 -28.55 8.56
N ARG A 212 -13.19 -27.81 7.95
CA ARG A 212 -11.90 -27.42 8.52
C ARG A 212 -12.11 -26.60 9.81
N ASN A 213 -11.65 -27.12 10.93
CA ASN A 213 -11.65 -26.41 12.21
C ASN A 213 -10.48 -25.42 12.26
N ILE A 214 -10.80 -24.13 12.48
CA ILE A 214 -9.82 -23.05 12.45
C ILE A 214 -9.25 -22.68 13.82
N ILE A 215 -9.62 -23.31 14.94
CA ILE A 215 -9.19 -22.87 16.29
C ILE A 215 -7.68 -22.62 16.37
N GLY A 216 -6.86 -23.55 15.83
CA GLY A 216 -5.40 -23.50 15.87
C GLY A 216 -4.73 -22.63 14.81
N ASP A 217 -5.50 -21.98 13.94
CA ASP A 217 -4.93 -21.11 12.89
C ASP A 217 -4.18 -19.93 13.49
N LYS A 218 -3.02 -19.64 12.90
CA LYS A 218 -2.18 -18.50 13.26
C LYS A 218 -2.67 -17.20 12.61
N ARG A 219 -3.89 -16.77 12.95
CA ARG A 219 -4.55 -15.57 12.39
C ARG A 219 -3.80 -14.26 12.60
N ASP A 220 -2.96 -14.19 13.63
CA ASP A 220 -2.13 -13.02 13.92
C ASP A 220 -0.87 -12.94 13.03
N GLU A 221 -0.58 -13.98 12.23
CA GLU A 221 0.53 -13.94 11.27
C GLU A 221 0.14 -13.11 10.04
N PRO A 222 1.04 -12.26 9.51
CA PRO A 222 0.71 -11.36 8.41
C PRO A 222 0.17 -12.05 7.16
N ASP A 223 0.70 -13.23 6.82
CA ASP A 223 0.35 -13.96 5.61
C ASP A 223 -0.86 -14.89 5.76
N TYR A 224 -1.54 -14.91 6.92
CA TYR A 224 -2.72 -15.72 7.11
C TYR A 224 -3.86 -15.28 6.17
N LYS A 225 -4.43 -16.24 5.44
CA LYS A 225 -5.57 -16.03 4.53
C LYS A 225 -6.88 -16.28 5.25
N PHE A 226 -7.68 -15.22 5.38
CA PHE A 226 -8.95 -15.28 6.11
C PHE A 226 -10.04 -16.01 5.34
N GLN A 227 -10.92 -16.68 6.07
CA GLN A 227 -11.98 -17.56 5.55
C GLN A 227 -12.79 -16.87 4.44
N THR A 228 -13.12 -17.65 3.41
CA THR A 228 -13.96 -17.21 2.30
C THR A 228 -15.03 -18.23 1.96
N ILE A 229 -16.12 -17.77 1.35
CA ILE A 229 -17.23 -18.62 0.92
C ILE A 229 -16.95 -19.18 -0.48
N ASN A 230 -16.55 -18.32 -1.42
CA ASN A 230 -16.32 -18.68 -2.81
C ASN A 230 -14.82 -18.63 -3.15
N LEU A 231 -14.22 -19.79 -3.37
CA LEU A 231 -12.79 -19.87 -3.72
C LEU A 231 -12.53 -19.29 -5.10
N LEU A 232 -11.67 -18.27 -5.15
CA LEU A 232 -11.16 -17.65 -6.37
C LEU A 232 -9.63 -17.50 -6.26
N PRO A 233 -8.90 -17.38 -7.38
CA PRO A 233 -7.46 -17.11 -7.34
C PRO A 233 -7.14 -15.72 -6.73
N SER A 234 -8.08 -14.79 -6.83
CA SER A 234 -8.01 -13.44 -6.28
C SER A 234 -9.38 -13.07 -5.76
N GLU A 235 -9.45 -12.39 -4.62
CA GLU A 235 -10.68 -11.77 -4.15
C GLU A 235 -11.10 -10.66 -5.13
N THR A 236 -12.39 -10.33 -5.19
CA THR A 236 -12.93 -9.29 -6.07
C THR A 236 -13.23 -8.01 -5.31
N HIS A 237 -13.12 -6.86 -5.97
CA HIS A 237 -13.66 -5.62 -5.41
C HIS A 237 -15.14 -5.75 -5.06
N ASP A 238 -15.60 -4.90 -4.15
CA ASP A 238 -17.00 -4.76 -3.75
C ASP A 238 -17.59 -3.46 -4.30
N GLY A 239 -18.84 -3.52 -4.74
CA GLY A 239 -19.58 -2.40 -5.33
C GLY A 239 -20.36 -1.55 -4.32
N GLN A 240 -20.21 -1.78 -3.01
CA GLN A 240 -20.78 -0.91 -2.00
C GLN A 240 -20.19 0.51 -2.02
N ASP A 241 -20.98 1.48 -1.57
CA ASP A 241 -20.53 2.86 -1.44
C ASP A 241 -19.30 2.96 -0.53
N THR A 242 -18.35 3.83 -0.90
CA THR A 242 -17.18 4.16 -0.09
C THR A 242 -17.36 5.50 0.61
N THR A 243 -16.54 5.75 1.63
CA THR A 243 -16.59 6.99 2.42
C THR A 243 -15.65 8.06 1.86
N VAL A 244 -16.09 9.32 1.89
CA VAL A 244 -15.25 10.50 1.67
C VAL A 244 -15.14 11.30 2.97
N PHE A 245 -13.91 11.55 3.42
CA PHE A 245 -13.61 12.47 4.51
C PHE A 245 -12.90 13.70 3.95
N ALA A 246 -13.26 14.89 4.43
CA ALA A 246 -12.66 16.14 4.02
C ALA A 246 -12.40 17.07 5.22
N ARG A 247 -11.30 17.83 5.15
CA ARG A 247 -10.90 18.85 6.13
C ARG A 247 -10.22 20.00 5.40
N GLY A 248 -10.62 21.24 5.70
CA GLY A 248 -10.10 22.47 5.06
C GLY A 248 -11.12 23.18 4.15
N PRO A 249 -10.70 24.29 3.50
CA PRO A 249 -11.51 25.10 2.57
C PRO A 249 -12.07 24.35 1.36
#